data_AF-A0A0C2MWG6-F1
#
_entry.id   AF-A0A0C2MWG6-F1
#
_cell.length_a   1.000
_cell.length_b   1.000
_cell.length_c   1.000
_cell.angle_alpha   90.00
_cell.angle_beta   90.00
_cell.angle_gamma   90.00
#
_symmetry.space_group_name_H-M   'P 1'
#
loop_
_entity.id
_entity.type
_entity.pdbx_description
1 polymer ?
#
loop_
_entity_poly.entity_id
_entity_poly.type
_entity_poly.pdbx_seq_one_letter_code
_entity_poly.pdbx_strand_id
1 'polypeptide(L)'
;MELVENNERIIIYDLEIENFKSYAGKRRLGPFHKSFTSVVGANGSGKSNVIDSILFVFGYRSSRIRSKKLSLLIHNSEKYPNVQKCSVLVEFRKVIDDVIDPDFKLTISRVAYKDSSNDYYLNGAKSSFKEVTQLLRNFGVDLDYNRFLILQGEVEQISLMKPKGTSENDEGLLEFLEDIIGSMKYKKPIEDLTKVVDGYLEQMVEKINRVKVVEKEKDSLEPSKNEAVKYINHENKLNYLHFLDYMIKLKELEQQDSETIAIQQQLKGEKQILETKIDEIEIQKEEKHSELNEVQKISNPLIKSIEAHKKVVLNLERSFLKAKQVCF
;
A
#
# COMPACT_ATOMS: atom_id res chain seq x y z
N MET A 1 11.08 47.63 0.17
CA MET A 1 9.86 48.06 0.91
C MET A 1 10.31 48.25 2.34
N GLU A 2 10.77 49.45 2.68
CA GLU A 2 10.99 49.82 4.08
C GLU A 2 9.62 49.74 4.75
N LEU A 3 9.49 48.85 5.74
CA LEU A 3 8.38 48.89 6.67
C LEU A 3 8.53 50.21 7.41
N VAL A 4 7.76 51.22 7.01
CA VAL A 4 7.56 52.41 7.82
C VAL A 4 6.96 51.89 9.13
N GLU A 5 7.79 51.77 10.16
CA GLU A 5 7.34 51.51 11.52
C GLU A 5 6.50 52.71 11.93
N ASN A 6 5.21 52.65 11.64
CA ASN A 6 4.23 53.50 12.29
C ASN A 6 4.33 53.17 13.79
N ASN A 7 5.05 54.02 14.53
CA ASN A 7 5.25 53.94 15.98
C ASN A 7 3.96 54.32 16.73
N GLU A 8 2.88 53.63 16.38
CA GLU A 8 1.58 53.78 16.98
C GLU A 8 1.47 52.81 18.15
N ARG A 9 1.34 53.35 19.35
CA ARG A 9 1.11 52.56 20.57
C ARG A 9 -0.08 53.08 21.33
N ILE A 10 -0.74 52.20 22.06
CA ILE A 10 -1.81 52.59 22.98
C ILE A 10 -1.27 52.65 24.40
N ILE A 11 -1.69 53.69 25.11
CA ILE A 11 -1.35 53.92 26.51
C ILE A 11 -2.63 54.01 27.34
N ILE A 12 -2.53 53.62 28.60
CA ILE A 12 -3.52 54.01 29.59
C ILE A 12 -3.26 55.47 29.93
N TYR A 13 -4.21 56.35 29.62
CA TYR A 13 -4.08 57.78 29.87
C TYR A 13 -4.64 58.17 31.23
N ASP A 14 -5.77 57.59 31.63
CA ASP A 14 -6.45 57.97 32.86
C ASP A 14 -7.30 56.81 33.40
N LEU A 15 -7.48 56.77 34.71
CA LEU A 15 -8.17 55.70 35.42
C LEU A 15 -9.16 56.31 36.41
N GLU A 16 -10.44 56.06 36.19
CA GLU A 16 -11.51 56.52 37.06
C GLU A 16 -12.05 55.32 37.85
N ILE A 17 -12.00 55.42 39.18
CA ILE A 17 -12.37 54.36 40.11
C ILE A 17 -13.50 54.86 41.00
N GLU A 18 -14.56 54.08 41.13
CA GLU A 18 -15.68 54.36 42.01
C GLU A 18 -15.93 53.18 42.95
N ASN A 19 -15.85 53.44 44.25
CA ASN A 19 -16.19 52.47 45.30
C ASN A 19 -15.49 51.10 45.17
N PHE A 20 -14.23 51.07 44.75
CA PHE A 20 -13.46 49.83 44.54
C PHE A 20 -12.42 49.63 45.64
N LYS A 21 -12.50 48.51 46.37
CA LYS A 21 -11.59 48.12 47.46
C LYS A 21 -11.34 49.24 48.47
N SER A 22 -10.15 49.86 48.47
CA SER A 22 -9.79 50.95 49.39
C SER A 22 -10.28 52.32 48.93
N TYR A 23 -10.76 52.45 47.70
CA TYR A 23 -11.21 53.71 47.12
C TYR A 23 -12.70 53.92 47.39
N ALA A 24 -13.01 54.84 48.31
CA ALA A 24 -14.37 55.30 48.58
C ALA A 24 -14.75 56.47 47.66
N GLY A 25 -15.97 56.43 47.12
CA GLY A 25 -16.49 57.42 46.19
C GLY A 25 -15.77 57.39 44.85
N LYS A 26 -15.99 58.43 44.05
CA LYS A 26 -15.38 58.62 42.74
C LYS A 26 -13.97 59.22 42.88
N ARG A 27 -12.96 58.53 42.35
CA ARG A 27 -11.55 58.91 42.38
C ARG A 27 -10.96 58.81 40.98
N ARG A 28 -10.15 59.79 40.61
CA ARG A 28 -9.46 59.85 39.32
C ARG A 28 -7.96 59.69 39.56
N LEU A 29 -7.34 58.76 38.84
CA LEU A 29 -5.92 58.43 38.89
C LEU A 29 -5.34 58.70 37.50
N GLY A 30 -4.71 59.86 37.36
CA GLY A 30 -4.15 60.29 36.09
C GLY A 30 -4.02 61.81 36.00
N PRO A 31 -3.53 62.34 34.88
CA PRO A 31 -3.12 61.58 33.69
C PRO A 31 -1.81 60.79 33.92
N PHE A 32 -1.73 59.57 33.40
CA PHE A 32 -0.50 58.79 33.37
C PHE A 32 0.45 59.30 32.29
N HIS A 33 1.75 59.14 32.53
CA HIS A 33 2.77 59.55 31.58
C HIS A 33 2.83 58.56 30.40
N LYS A 34 3.06 59.09 29.19
CA LYS A 34 3.11 58.32 27.93
C LYS A 34 4.16 57.20 27.89
N SER A 35 5.18 57.27 28.72
CA SER A 35 6.27 56.28 28.73
C SER A 35 6.36 55.46 30.01
N PHE A 36 6.35 56.10 31.18
CA PHE A 36 6.57 55.43 32.45
C PHE A 36 5.93 56.21 33.60
N THR A 37 5.18 55.51 34.44
CA THR A 37 4.58 56.07 35.66
C THR A 37 4.92 55.14 36.82
N SER A 38 5.46 55.71 37.91
CA SER A 38 5.69 54.98 39.16
C SER A 38 4.61 55.30 40.19
N VAL A 39 4.05 54.27 40.82
CA VAL A 39 3.05 54.40 41.89
C VAL A 39 3.73 54.18 43.24
N VAL A 40 3.89 55.26 44.01
CA VAL A 40 4.57 55.25 45.31
C VAL A 40 3.61 55.58 46.45
N GLY A 41 3.97 55.22 47.69
CA GLY A 41 3.14 55.42 48.88
C GLY A 41 3.48 54.45 50.02
N ALA A 42 2.95 54.70 51.21
CA ALA A 42 3.19 53.89 52.42
C ALA A 42 2.65 52.45 52.29
N ASN A 43 3.17 51.53 53.09
CA ASN A 43 2.64 50.15 53.12
C ASN A 43 1.18 50.15 53.56
N GLY A 44 0.35 49.36 52.87
CA GLY A 44 -1.10 49.33 53.11
C GLY A 44 -1.90 50.49 52.51
N SER A 45 -1.27 51.47 51.84
CA SER A 45 -1.98 52.63 51.25
C SER A 45 -2.82 52.32 50.01
N GLY A 46 -2.99 51.05 49.65
CA GLY A 46 -3.79 50.64 48.49
C GLY A 46 -3.07 50.74 47.13
N LYS A 47 -1.74 50.91 47.08
CA LYS A 47 -0.97 50.98 45.81
C LYS A 47 -1.27 49.81 44.86
N SER A 48 -1.26 48.59 45.40
CA SER A 48 -1.53 47.39 44.62
C SER A 48 -2.99 47.29 44.16
N ASN A 49 -3.91 48.04 44.79
CA ASN A 49 -5.31 48.11 44.35
C ASN A 49 -5.46 48.90 43.03
N VAL A 50 -4.48 49.74 42.66
CA VAL A 50 -4.44 50.38 41.33
C VAL A 50 -4.32 49.30 40.26
N ILE A 51 -3.35 48.39 40.40
CA ILE A 51 -3.16 47.26 39.47
C ILE A 51 -4.41 46.36 39.50
N ASP A 52 -4.94 46.04 40.68
CA ASP A 52 -6.16 45.23 40.80
C ASP A 52 -7.36 45.85 40.08
N SER A 53 -7.47 47.18 40.03
CA SER A 53 -8.56 47.87 39.32
C SER A 53 -8.43 47.73 37.80
N ILE A 54 -7.21 47.77 37.26
CA ILE A 54 -6.93 47.52 35.84
C ILE A 54 -7.23 46.05 35.50
N LEU A 55 -6.81 45.11 36.36
CA LEU A 55 -7.12 43.68 36.20
C LEU A 55 -8.62 43.39 36.23
N PHE A 56 -9.35 44.11 37.09
CA PHE A 56 -10.79 44.02 37.15
C PHE A 56 -11.42 44.42 35.80
N VAL A 57 -10.97 45.53 35.18
CA VAL A 57 -11.47 45.96 33.87
C VAL A 57 -11.12 44.96 32.77
N PHE A 58 -9.91 44.40 32.79
CA PHE A 58 -9.49 43.37 31.84
C PHE A 58 -10.15 41.99 32.02
N GLY A 59 -11.06 41.82 32.99
CA GLY A 59 -11.84 40.59 33.09
C GLY A 59 -11.12 39.43 33.76
N TYR A 60 -10.03 39.70 34.48
CA TYR A 60 -9.31 38.68 35.22
C TYR A 60 -10.20 38.02 36.28
N ARG A 61 -9.95 36.72 36.55
CA ARG A 61 -10.62 35.98 37.62
C ARG A 61 -10.32 36.65 38.97
N SER A 62 -11.32 36.66 39.86
CA SER A 62 -11.23 37.31 41.17
C SER A 62 -10.05 36.79 42.01
N SER A 63 -9.67 35.52 41.86
CA SER A 63 -8.50 34.92 42.52
C SER A 63 -7.20 35.69 42.24
N ARG A 64 -6.99 36.12 40.98
CA ARG A 64 -5.83 36.92 40.57
C ARG A 64 -5.91 38.36 41.05
N ILE A 65 -7.12 38.87 41.26
CA ILE A 65 -7.39 40.17 41.90
C ILE A 65 -7.30 40.05 43.45
N ARG A 66 -6.71 38.97 43.97
CA ARG A 66 -6.53 38.72 45.42
C ARG A 66 -7.85 38.82 46.18
N SER A 67 -8.94 38.32 45.59
CA SER A 67 -10.30 38.41 46.16
C SER A 67 -11.12 37.17 45.84
N LYS A 68 -11.83 36.63 46.83
CA LYS A 68 -12.58 35.37 46.65
C LYS A 68 -13.87 35.55 45.83
N LYS A 69 -14.50 36.73 45.86
CA LYS A 69 -15.76 37.05 45.17
C LYS A 69 -15.72 38.47 44.60
N LEU A 70 -16.45 38.70 43.51
CA LEU A 70 -16.62 40.02 42.89
C LEU A 70 -17.29 41.02 43.85
N SER A 71 -18.26 40.58 44.65
CA SER A 71 -18.94 41.42 45.64
C SER A 71 -18.00 41.98 46.73
N LEU A 72 -16.88 41.30 47.00
CA LEU A 72 -15.86 41.76 47.96
C LEU A 72 -14.94 42.84 47.38
N LEU A 73 -15.02 43.13 46.08
CA LEU A 73 -14.31 44.24 45.46
C LEU A 73 -14.99 45.58 45.72
N ILE A 74 -16.26 45.57 46.15
CA ILE A 74 -17.00 46.78 46.49
C ILE A 74 -16.48 47.32 47.83
N HIS A 75 -16.16 48.61 47.85
CA HIS A 75 -15.70 49.29 49.05
C HIS A 75 -16.72 49.18 50.17
N ASN A 76 -16.24 48.85 51.37
CA ASN A 76 -17.05 48.80 52.58
C ASN A 76 -16.27 49.42 53.74
N SER A 77 -16.77 50.53 54.29
CA SER A 77 -16.21 51.20 55.46
C SER A 77 -17.32 51.77 56.34
N GLU A 78 -17.01 52.08 57.60
CA GLU A 78 -17.96 52.70 58.53
C GLU A 78 -18.56 54.02 57.99
N LYS A 79 -17.78 54.77 57.21
CA LYS A 79 -18.21 56.03 56.60
C LYS A 79 -19.08 55.85 55.35
N TYR A 80 -18.93 54.73 54.65
CA TYR A 80 -19.69 54.39 53.45
C TYR A 80 -20.23 52.96 53.55
N PRO A 81 -21.20 52.71 54.45
CA PRO A 81 -21.79 51.39 54.60
C PRO A 81 -22.72 51.09 53.41
N ASN A 82 -22.83 49.82 53.04
CA ASN A 82 -23.82 49.31 52.08
C ASN A 82 -23.77 49.89 50.66
N VAL A 83 -22.57 50.13 50.13
CA VAL A 83 -22.42 50.43 48.71
C VAL A 83 -22.90 49.25 47.86
N GLN A 84 -23.72 49.54 46.84
CA GLN A 84 -24.39 48.50 46.02
C GLN A 84 -23.61 48.12 44.76
N LYS A 85 -22.73 49.01 44.28
CA LYS A 85 -21.95 48.82 43.05
C LYS A 85 -20.57 49.46 43.16
N CYS A 86 -19.61 48.90 42.43
CA CYS A 86 -18.34 49.53 42.14
C CYS A 86 -18.17 49.64 40.62
N SER A 87 -17.47 50.68 40.18
CA SER A 87 -17.15 50.88 38.77
C SER A 87 -15.68 51.25 38.60
N VAL A 88 -15.09 50.77 37.51
CA VAL A 88 -13.74 51.18 37.10
C VAL A 88 -13.79 51.47 35.61
N LEU A 89 -13.27 52.62 35.21
CA LEU A 89 -13.16 53.07 33.83
C LEU A 89 -11.69 53.36 33.52
N VAL A 90 -11.21 52.76 32.44
CA VAL A 90 -9.87 52.97 31.90
C VAL A 90 -10.01 53.74 30.59
N GLU A 91 -9.37 54.90 30.52
CA GLU A 91 -9.24 55.69 29.30
C GLU A 91 -7.92 55.34 28.62
N PHE A 92 -8.02 54.84 27.40
CA PHE A 92 -6.91 54.57 26.50
C PHE A 92 -6.79 55.70 25.47
N ARG A 93 -5.55 56.07 25.17
CA ARG A 93 -5.22 57.00 24.09
C ARG A 93 -4.16 56.40 23.19
N LYS A 94 -4.14 56.85 21.94
CA LYS A 94 -3.12 56.49 20.96
C LYS A 94 -1.98 57.49 21.04
N VAL A 95 -0.75 57.01 20.92
CA VAL A 95 0.46 57.82 20.83
C VAL A 95 1.10 57.52 19.48
N ILE A 96 1.36 58.57 18.71
CA ILE A 96 2.01 58.52 17.39
C ILE A 96 3.24 59.42 17.49
N ASP A 97 4.43 58.88 17.25
CA ASP A 97 5.71 59.62 17.34
C ASP A 97 5.85 60.43 18.64
N ASP A 98 5.52 59.78 19.77
CA ASP A 98 5.54 60.36 21.11
C ASP A 98 4.56 61.52 21.38
N VAL A 99 3.63 61.80 20.45
CA VAL A 99 2.54 62.75 20.63
C VAL A 99 1.24 61.98 20.90
N ILE A 100 0.50 62.40 21.92
CA ILE A 100 -0.81 61.83 22.21
C ILE A 100 -1.80 62.36 21.18
N ASP A 101 -2.45 61.45 20.47
CA ASP A 101 -3.52 61.75 19.55
C ASP A 101 -4.76 62.24 20.35
N PRO A 102 -5.23 63.49 20.12
CA PRO A 102 -6.42 64.01 20.81
C PRO A 102 -7.73 63.42 20.28
N ASP A 103 -7.75 62.91 19.04
CA ASP A 103 -8.96 62.44 18.37
C ASP A 103 -9.28 60.99 18.73
N PHE A 104 -8.25 60.20 19.07
CA PHE A 104 -8.44 58.83 19.52
C PHE A 104 -8.70 58.75 21.02
N LYS A 105 -9.96 58.46 21.38
CA LYS A 105 -10.38 58.16 22.75
C LYS A 105 -11.12 56.83 22.82
N LEU A 106 -10.57 55.89 23.59
CA LEU A 106 -11.19 54.61 23.87
C LEU A 106 -11.42 54.48 25.37
N THR A 107 -12.67 54.34 25.81
CA THR A 107 -12.98 54.10 27.23
C THR A 107 -13.56 52.72 27.42
N ILE A 108 -12.98 51.96 28.33
CA ILE A 108 -13.47 50.64 28.74
C ILE A 108 -13.84 50.75 30.21
N SER A 109 -15.10 50.46 30.54
CA SER A 109 -15.52 50.40 31.93
C SER A 109 -16.18 49.08 32.28
N ARG A 110 -16.00 48.70 33.54
CA ARG A 110 -16.63 47.51 34.13
C ARG A 110 -17.33 47.91 35.41
N VAL A 111 -18.57 47.50 35.56
CA VAL A 111 -19.39 47.71 36.76
C VAL A 111 -19.66 46.35 37.39
N ALA A 112 -19.41 46.22 38.69
CA ALA A 112 -19.80 45.05 39.46
C ALA A 112 -20.81 45.44 40.54
N TYR A 113 -21.81 44.60 40.72
CA TYR A 113 -22.90 44.80 41.66
C TYR A 113 -22.80 43.81 42.83
N LYS A 114 -23.49 44.12 43.93
CA LYS A 114 -23.48 43.30 45.15
C LYS A 114 -24.07 41.90 44.96
N ASP A 115 -24.97 41.74 43.98
CA ASP A 115 -25.54 40.46 43.55
C ASP A 115 -24.57 39.59 42.73
N SER A 116 -23.31 40.04 42.57
CA SER A 116 -22.26 39.39 41.77
C SER A 116 -22.49 39.43 40.26
N SER A 117 -23.49 40.15 39.78
CA SER A 117 -23.60 40.50 38.36
C SER A 117 -22.54 41.54 37.98
N ASN A 118 -22.17 41.57 36.70
CA ASN A 118 -21.27 42.58 36.17
C ASN A 118 -21.65 42.96 34.74
N ASP A 119 -21.48 44.24 34.42
CA ASP A 119 -21.71 44.81 33.10
C ASP A 119 -20.41 45.43 32.56
N TYR A 120 -20.20 45.30 31.25
CA TYR A 120 -19.13 45.98 30.54
C TYR A 120 -19.71 47.11 29.70
N TYR A 121 -18.96 48.21 29.61
CA TYR A 121 -19.28 49.30 28.72
C TYR A 121 -18.04 49.69 27.90
N LEU A 122 -18.26 49.85 26.60
CA LEU A 122 -17.28 50.33 25.65
C LEU A 122 -17.73 51.70 25.14
N ASN A 123 -16.93 52.74 25.34
CA ASN A 123 -17.28 54.12 24.98
C ASN A 123 -18.64 54.57 25.54
N GLY A 124 -19.03 54.03 26.70
CA GLY A 124 -20.31 54.29 27.36
C GLY A 124 -21.49 53.44 26.86
N ALA A 125 -21.35 52.68 25.77
CA ALA A 125 -22.36 51.73 25.31
C ALA A 125 -22.19 50.38 25.99
N LYS A 126 -23.29 49.68 26.31
CA LYS A 126 -23.24 48.35 26.92
C LYS A 126 -22.64 47.34 25.92
N SER A 127 -21.66 46.57 26.37
CA SER A 127 -20.93 45.60 25.53
C SER A 127 -20.68 44.29 26.27
N SER A 128 -20.23 43.27 25.54
CA SER A 128 -19.84 42.00 26.12
C SER A 128 -18.33 41.92 26.38
N PHE A 129 -17.91 41.06 27.32
CA PHE A 129 -16.48 40.80 27.55
C PHE A 129 -15.77 40.31 26.27
N LYS A 130 -16.44 39.50 25.44
CA LYS A 130 -15.85 38.99 24.19
C LYS A 130 -15.49 40.11 23.21
N GLU A 131 -16.39 41.08 23.04
CA GLU A 131 -16.17 42.24 22.17
C GLU A 131 -15.01 43.11 22.68
N VAL A 132 -14.98 43.37 23.99
CA VAL A 132 -13.89 44.13 24.63
C VAL A 132 -12.55 43.42 24.45
N THR A 133 -12.50 42.11 24.66
CA THR A 133 -11.28 41.30 24.47
C THR A 133 -10.85 41.29 23.01
N GLN A 134 -11.77 41.17 22.05
CA GLN A 134 -11.45 41.20 20.63
C GLN A 134 -10.89 42.57 20.21
N LEU A 135 -11.46 43.66 20.72
CA LEU A 135 -10.97 45.00 20.47
C LEU A 135 -9.57 45.22 21.06
N LEU A 136 -9.31 44.76 22.29
CA LEU A 136 -7.99 44.83 22.91
C LEU A 136 -6.95 43.99 22.15
N ARG A 137 -7.33 42.81 21.64
CA ARG A 137 -6.46 41.99 20.78
C ARG A 137 -6.09 42.68 19.47
N ASN A 138 -7.02 43.43 18.85
CA ASN A 138 -6.71 44.21 17.66
C ASN A 138 -5.64 45.28 17.92
N PHE A 139 -5.51 45.71 19.17
CA PHE A 139 -4.47 46.64 19.64
C PHE A 139 -3.23 45.95 20.21
N GLY A 140 -3.10 44.63 20.04
CA GLY A 140 -1.94 43.86 20.50
C GLY A 140 -1.94 43.54 21.99
N VAL A 141 -3.03 43.81 22.71
CA VAL A 141 -3.19 43.42 24.11
C VAL A 141 -3.88 42.07 24.17
N ASP A 142 -3.08 41.02 24.37
CA ASP A 142 -3.61 39.68 24.59
C ASP A 142 -3.92 39.46 26.08
N LEU A 143 -5.19 39.17 26.38
CA LEU A 143 -5.68 38.90 27.73
C LEU A 143 -5.71 37.40 28.05
N ASP A 144 -5.55 36.53 27.06
CA ASP A 144 -5.56 35.08 27.26
C ASP A 144 -4.23 34.63 27.87
N TYR A 145 -3.14 35.14 27.31
CA TYR A 145 -1.78 34.87 27.76
C TYR A 145 -1.27 36.07 28.55
N ASN A 146 -1.07 35.90 29.85
CA ASN A 146 -0.78 36.97 30.81
C ASN A 146 0.65 37.47 30.73
N ARG A 147 1.04 37.99 29.57
CA ARG A 147 2.43 38.31 29.23
C ARG A 147 2.83 39.72 29.63
N PHE A 148 1.86 40.62 29.80
CA PHE A 148 2.10 42.02 30.14
C PHE A 148 2.00 42.31 31.66
N LEU A 149 1.59 41.33 32.46
CA LEU A 149 1.38 41.49 33.89
C LEU A 149 2.42 40.68 34.64
N ILE A 150 3.10 41.34 35.58
CA ILE A 150 4.00 40.69 36.53
C ILE A 150 3.53 41.06 37.93
N LEU A 151 2.95 40.08 38.63
CA LEU A 151 2.48 40.22 40.01
C LEU A 151 3.59 39.89 41.01
N GLN A 152 3.38 40.34 42.24
CA GLN A 152 4.25 39.99 43.35
C GLN A 152 4.23 38.47 43.56
N GLY A 153 5.42 37.86 43.59
CA GLY A 153 5.60 36.41 43.73
C GLY A 153 5.65 35.63 42.41
N GLU A 154 5.22 36.20 41.28
CA GLU A 154 5.33 35.50 39.98
C GLU A 154 6.78 35.28 39.56
N VAL A 155 7.69 36.23 39.86
CA VAL A 155 9.12 36.08 39.59
C VAL A 155 9.73 34.90 40.36
N GLU A 156 9.31 34.71 41.62
CA GLU A 156 9.72 33.56 42.43
C GLU A 156 9.13 32.26 41.87
N GLN A 157 7.86 32.27 41.46
CA GLN A 157 7.22 31.11 40.84
C GLN A 157 7.92 30.69 39.56
N ILE A 158 8.24 31.63 38.67
CA ILE A 158 9.00 31.37 37.43
C ILE A 158 10.38 30.80 37.76
N SER A 159 11.04 31.30 38.80
CA SER A 159 12.34 30.79 39.24
C SER A 159 12.28 29.36 39.81
N LEU A 160 11.11 28.96 40.34
CA LEU A 160 10.85 27.63 40.90
C LEU A 160 10.21 26.67 39.88
N MET A 161 9.94 27.11 38.65
CA MET A 161 9.40 26.25 37.61
C MET A 161 10.37 25.11 37.30
N LYS A 162 9.81 23.91 37.16
CA LYS A 162 10.59 22.76 36.71
C LYS A 162 10.94 22.93 35.22
N PRO A 163 12.02 22.28 34.73
CA PRO A 163 12.39 22.35 33.31
C PRO A 163 11.27 21.89 32.37
N LYS A 164 10.48 20.90 32.78
CA LYS A 164 9.32 20.36 32.05
C LYS A 164 8.18 20.10 33.02
N GLY A 165 6.96 20.36 32.58
CA GLY A 165 5.74 20.04 33.29
C GLY A 165 5.65 18.54 33.60
N THR A 166 5.38 18.20 34.87
CA THR A 166 5.26 16.79 35.29
C THR A 166 3.88 16.20 35.01
N SER A 167 2.87 17.05 34.80
CA SER A 167 1.47 16.70 34.60
C SER A 167 0.84 17.69 33.62
N GLU A 168 -0.28 17.32 32.99
CA GLU A 168 -0.96 18.19 32.01
C GLU A 168 -1.39 19.55 32.57
N ASN A 169 -1.55 19.67 33.89
CA ASN A 169 -1.89 20.90 34.60
C ASN A 169 -0.69 21.60 35.27
N ASP A 170 0.51 21.02 35.17
CA ASP A 170 1.74 21.56 35.74
C ASP A 170 2.56 22.16 34.60
N GLU A 171 2.53 23.48 34.44
CA GLU A 171 3.29 24.17 33.39
C GLU A 171 4.75 24.32 33.84
N GLY A 172 5.67 23.67 33.12
CA GLY A 172 7.10 23.87 33.30
C GLY A 172 7.63 25.03 32.47
N LEU A 173 8.93 25.27 32.59
CA LEU A 173 9.62 26.32 31.85
C LEU A 173 9.55 26.10 30.32
N LEU A 174 9.62 24.84 29.87
CA LEU A 174 9.49 24.51 28.44
C LEU A 174 8.11 24.86 27.92
N GLU A 175 7.04 24.45 28.60
CA GLU A 175 5.67 24.77 28.19
C GLU A 175 5.42 26.29 28.20
N PHE A 176 5.96 26.99 29.20
CA PHE A 176 5.91 28.45 29.27
C PHE A 176 6.61 29.10 28.06
N LEU A 177 7.77 28.60 27.65
CA LEU A 177 8.51 29.11 26.50
C LEU A 177 7.82 28.76 25.16
N GLU A 178 7.30 27.54 25.03
CA GLU A 178 6.48 27.12 23.89
C GLU A 178 5.24 28.00 23.72
N ASP A 179 4.63 28.43 24.83
CA ASP A 179 3.52 29.38 24.79
C ASP A 179 3.95 30.77 24.28
N ILE A 180 5.09 31.28 24.75
CA ILE A 180 5.66 32.57 24.28
C ILE A 180 5.90 32.54 22.77
N ILE A 181 6.48 31.45 22.26
CA ILE A 181 6.71 31.25 20.82
C ILE A 181 5.39 31.00 20.07
N GLY A 182 4.36 30.48 20.75
CA GLY A 182 3.09 30.10 20.17
C GLY A 182 3.09 28.72 19.50
N SER A 183 4.13 27.90 19.72
CA SER A 183 4.24 26.55 19.17
C SER A 183 3.29 25.56 19.84
N MET A 184 2.78 25.88 21.03
CA MET A 184 1.85 25.02 21.79
C MET A 184 0.59 24.62 20.99
N LYS A 185 0.14 25.48 20.07
CA LYS A 185 -1.02 25.23 19.19
C LYS A 185 -0.80 24.03 18.25
N TYR A 186 0.45 23.74 17.90
CA TYR A 186 0.80 22.66 16.97
C TYR A 186 1.06 21.32 17.66
N LYS A 187 1.29 21.32 18.97
CA LYS A 187 1.64 20.11 19.73
C LYS A 187 0.57 19.02 19.61
N LYS A 188 -0.70 19.35 19.88
CA LYS A 188 -1.83 18.40 19.78
C LYS A 188 -2.03 17.86 18.35
N PRO A 189 -2.12 18.70 17.29
CA PRO A 189 -2.18 18.21 15.93
C PRO A 189 -1.02 17.28 15.54
N ILE A 190 0.20 17.59 15.96
CA ILE A 190 1.38 16.77 15.68
C ILE A 190 1.27 15.41 16.38
N GLU A 191 0.89 15.38 17.66
CA GLU A 191 0.70 14.14 18.43
C GLU A 191 -0.39 13.25 17.80
N ASP A 192 -1.52 13.83 17.40
CA ASP A 192 -2.61 13.09 16.77
C ASP A 192 -2.21 12.53 15.40
N LEU A 193 -1.53 13.33 14.56
CA LEU A 193 -1.02 12.86 13.27
C LEU A 193 0.03 11.78 13.43
N THR A 194 0.90 11.88 14.44
CA THR A 194 1.93 10.87 14.72
C THR A 194 1.29 9.52 15.02
N LYS A 195 0.25 9.48 15.86
CA LYS A 195 -0.49 8.24 16.16
C LYS A 195 -1.09 7.60 14.91
N VAL A 196 -1.62 8.42 13.99
CA VAL A 196 -2.18 7.92 12.72
C VAL A 196 -1.07 7.34 11.84
N VAL A 197 0.06 8.02 11.74
CA VAL A 197 1.23 7.55 10.97
C VAL A 197 1.76 6.24 11.55
N ASP A 198 1.89 6.13 12.87
CA ASP A 198 2.34 4.92 13.54
C ASP A 198 1.40 3.73 13.25
N GLY A 199 0.09 3.95 13.28
CA GLY A 199 -0.89 2.93 12.92
C GLY A 199 -0.79 2.46 11.46
N TYR A 200 -0.43 3.36 10.52
CA TYR A 200 -0.16 2.97 9.14
C TYR A 200 1.17 2.22 8.99
N LEU A 201 2.20 2.61 9.73
CA LEU A 201 3.49 1.93 9.72
C LEU A 201 3.36 0.49 10.21
N GLU A 202 2.58 0.24 11.28
CA GLU A 202 2.29 -1.12 11.76
C GLU A 202 1.63 -1.98 10.67
N GLN A 203 0.60 -1.45 10.00
CA GLN A 203 -0.08 -2.14 8.90
C GLN A 203 0.85 -2.39 7.70
N MET A 204 1.73 -1.44 7.38
CA MET A 204 2.72 -1.62 6.31
C MET A 204 3.69 -2.74 6.64
N VAL A 205 4.21 -2.78 7.87
CA VAL A 205 5.11 -3.85 8.34
C VAL A 205 4.42 -5.21 8.26
N GLU A 206 3.15 -5.30 8.68
CA GLU A 206 2.37 -6.53 8.57
C GLU A 206 2.24 -7.00 7.11
N LYS A 207 1.85 -6.11 6.19
CA LYS A 207 1.70 -6.43 4.76
C LYS A 207 3.02 -6.86 4.13
N ILE A 208 4.11 -6.16 4.42
CA ILE A 208 5.45 -6.52 3.93
C ILE A 208 5.84 -7.92 4.42
N ASN A 209 5.56 -8.24 5.68
CA ASN A 209 5.84 -9.58 6.21
C ASN A 209 5.02 -10.67 5.50
N ARG A 210 3.74 -10.42 5.20
CA ARG A 210 2.90 -11.35 4.41
C ARG A 210 3.47 -11.58 3.01
N VAL A 211 3.88 -10.51 2.32
CA VAL A 211 4.48 -10.61 0.98
C VAL A 211 5.77 -11.44 1.02
N LYS A 212 6.64 -11.20 2.02
CA LYS A 212 7.87 -11.98 2.18
C LYS A 212 7.64 -13.47 2.42
N VAL A 213 6.56 -13.84 3.10
CA VAL A 213 6.19 -15.26 3.28
C VAL A 213 5.80 -15.87 1.94
N VAL A 214 4.94 -15.20 1.18
CA VAL A 214 4.48 -15.67 -0.14
C VAL A 214 5.63 -15.73 -1.15
N GLU A 215 6.55 -14.76 -1.15
CA GLU A 215 7.75 -14.80 -1.99
C GLU A 215 8.61 -16.03 -1.68
N LYS A 216 8.84 -16.34 -0.40
CA LYS A 216 9.59 -17.55 -0.02
C LYS A 216 8.91 -18.83 -0.48
N GLU A 217 7.58 -18.93 -0.36
CA GLU A 217 6.83 -20.08 -0.85
C GLU A 217 6.95 -20.19 -2.38
N LYS A 218 6.78 -19.09 -3.12
CA LYS A 218 6.96 -19.05 -4.57
C LYS A 218 8.36 -19.51 -4.98
N ASP A 219 9.40 -18.98 -4.35
CA ASP A 219 10.79 -19.31 -4.66
C ASP A 219 11.09 -20.79 -4.35
N SER A 220 10.44 -21.37 -3.33
CA SER A 220 10.55 -22.80 -3.02
C SER A 220 9.91 -23.72 -4.05
N LEU A 221 8.89 -23.26 -4.79
CA LEU A 221 8.17 -24.02 -5.81
C LEU A 221 8.81 -23.91 -7.21
N GLU A 222 9.66 -22.92 -7.43
CA GLU A 222 10.33 -22.68 -8.70
C GLU A 222 11.22 -23.85 -9.17
N PRO A 223 11.96 -24.56 -8.29
CA PRO A 223 12.71 -25.77 -8.66
C PRO A 223 11.80 -26.90 -9.18
N SER A 224 10.71 -27.21 -8.46
CA SER A 224 9.78 -28.28 -8.85
C SER A 224 9.07 -27.97 -10.17
N LYS A 225 8.71 -26.70 -10.40
CA LYS A 225 8.20 -26.25 -11.71
C LYS A 225 9.25 -26.49 -12.80
N ASN A 226 10.50 -26.10 -12.57
CA ASN A 226 11.58 -26.26 -13.55
C ASN A 226 11.87 -27.73 -13.86
N GLU A 227 11.77 -28.63 -12.89
CA GLU A 227 11.85 -30.08 -13.10
C GLU A 227 10.70 -30.61 -13.96
N ALA A 228 9.46 -30.23 -13.66
CA ALA A 228 8.29 -30.62 -14.44
C ALA A 228 8.38 -30.13 -15.91
N VAL A 229 8.84 -28.89 -16.12
CA VAL A 229 9.07 -28.35 -17.47
C VAL A 229 10.16 -29.11 -18.21
N LYS A 230 11.27 -29.48 -17.53
CA LYS A 230 12.31 -30.33 -18.13
C LYS A 230 11.77 -31.69 -18.52
N TYR A 231 10.98 -32.33 -17.66
CA TYR A 231 10.35 -33.62 -17.95
C TYR A 231 9.49 -33.57 -19.21
N ILE A 232 8.57 -32.59 -19.31
CA ILE A 232 7.71 -32.41 -20.49
C ILE A 232 8.54 -32.18 -21.76
N ASN A 233 9.61 -31.39 -21.68
CA ASN A 233 10.52 -31.17 -22.81
C ASN A 233 11.23 -32.46 -23.24
N HIS A 234 11.66 -33.30 -22.29
CA HIS A 234 12.25 -34.60 -22.58
C HIS A 234 11.24 -35.56 -23.20
N GLU A 235 10.00 -35.59 -22.71
CA GLU A 235 8.91 -36.40 -23.25
C GLU A 235 8.57 -35.99 -24.69
N ASN A 236 8.44 -34.68 -24.95
CA ASN A 236 8.23 -34.15 -26.30
C ASN A 236 9.37 -34.55 -27.25
N LYS A 237 10.62 -34.52 -26.76
CA LYS A 237 11.79 -34.91 -27.55
C LYS A 237 11.83 -36.42 -27.82
N LEU A 238 11.45 -37.24 -26.84
CA LEU A 238 11.28 -38.68 -27.01
C LEU A 238 10.20 -39.01 -28.03
N ASN A 239 9.03 -38.37 -27.94
CA ASN A 239 7.94 -38.54 -28.90
C ASN A 239 8.36 -38.17 -30.33
N TYR A 240 9.12 -37.09 -30.48
CA TYR A 240 9.68 -36.70 -31.78
C TYR A 240 10.68 -37.75 -32.32
N LEU A 241 11.57 -38.27 -31.47
CA LEU A 241 12.51 -39.33 -31.87
C LEU A 241 11.79 -40.63 -32.21
N HIS A 242 10.76 -41.02 -31.46
CA HIS A 242 9.92 -42.17 -31.78
C HIS A 242 9.20 -42.00 -33.12
N PHE A 243 8.65 -40.81 -33.40
CA PHE A 243 8.05 -40.50 -34.68
C PHE A 243 9.06 -40.67 -35.83
N LEU A 244 10.29 -40.17 -35.67
CA LEU A 244 11.36 -40.36 -36.66
C LEU A 244 11.73 -41.84 -36.86
N ASP A 245 11.85 -42.62 -35.78
CA ASP A 245 12.12 -44.06 -35.85
C ASP A 245 11.01 -44.81 -36.60
N TYR A 246 9.74 -44.49 -36.32
CA TYR A 246 8.60 -45.04 -37.06
C TYR A 246 8.64 -44.68 -38.54
N MET A 247 9.00 -43.44 -38.90
CA MET A 247 9.12 -43.00 -40.29
C MET A 247 10.24 -43.74 -41.04
N ILE A 248 11.37 -43.99 -40.39
CA ILE A 248 12.47 -44.76 -40.97
C ILE A 248 12.03 -46.21 -41.22
N LYS A 249 11.43 -46.87 -40.22
CA LYS A 249 10.92 -48.23 -40.35
C LYS A 249 9.87 -48.38 -41.45
N LEU A 250 8.97 -47.41 -41.58
CA LEU A 250 7.99 -47.38 -42.68
C LEU A 250 8.69 -47.36 -44.03
N LYS A 251 9.71 -46.52 -44.20
CA LYS A 251 10.46 -46.42 -45.46
C LYS A 251 11.25 -47.69 -45.78
N GLU A 252 11.85 -48.33 -44.77
CA GLU A 252 12.53 -49.62 -44.93
C GLU A 252 11.55 -50.72 -45.36
N LEU A 253 10.36 -50.77 -44.75
CA LEU A 253 9.30 -51.71 -45.14
C LEU A 253 8.78 -51.45 -46.55
N GLU A 254 8.58 -50.19 -46.94
CA GLU A 254 8.20 -49.82 -48.32
C GLU A 254 9.28 -50.27 -49.32
N GLN A 255 10.56 -50.12 -48.97
CA GLN A 255 11.65 -50.58 -49.83
C GLN A 255 11.66 -52.10 -49.96
N GLN A 256 11.52 -52.84 -48.86
CA GLN A 256 11.42 -54.30 -48.86
C GLN A 256 10.20 -54.80 -49.64
N ASP A 257 9.05 -54.12 -49.52
CA ASP A 257 7.85 -54.47 -50.27
C ASP A 257 8.06 -54.25 -51.78
N SER A 258 8.71 -53.14 -52.17
CA SER A 258 9.07 -52.87 -53.57
C SER A 258 10.03 -53.91 -54.16
N GLU A 259 11.03 -54.34 -53.39
CA GLU A 259 11.96 -55.40 -53.76
C GLU A 259 11.23 -56.75 -53.89
N THR A 260 10.33 -57.06 -52.96
CA THR A 260 9.51 -58.28 -52.98
C THR A 260 8.58 -58.30 -54.19
N ILE A 261 7.94 -57.18 -54.52
CA ILE A 261 7.10 -57.04 -55.71
C ILE A 261 7.94 -57.24 -56.99
N ALA A 262 9.14 -56.67 -57.06
CA ALA A 262 10.04 -56.86 -58.19
C ALA A 262 10.45 -58.34 -58.37
N ILE A 263 10.81 -59.02 -57.28
CA ILE A 263 11.15 -60.45 -57.29
C ILE A 263 9.93 -61.29 -57.69
N GLN A 264 8.73 -60.98 -57.18
CA GLN A 264 7.50 -61.67 -57.58
C GLN A 264 7.19 -61.49 -59.07
N GLN A 265 7.45 -60.32 -59.65
CA GLN A 265 7.30 -60.09 -61.08
C GLN A 265 8.31 -60.90 -61.90
N GLN A 266 9.57 -60.94 -61.47
CA GLN A 266 10.60 -61.77 -62.12
C GLN A 266 10.23 -63.26 -62.08
N LEU A 267 9.85 -63.79 -60.91
CA LEU A 267 9.43 -65.18 -60.75
C LEU A 267 8.17 -65.50 -61.56
N LYS A 268 7.21 -64.58 -61.69
CA LYS A 268 6.06 -64.75 -62.59
C LYS A 268 6.49 -64.83 -64.05
N GLY A 269 7.43 -63.99 -64.48
CA GLY A 269 8.00 -64.04 -65.83
C GLY A 269 8.74 -65.34 -66.11
N GLU A 270 9.60 -65.78 -65.18
CA GLU A 270 10.30 -67.07 -65.27
C GLU A 270 9.33 -68.25 -65.29
N LYS A 271 8.27 -68.21 -64.49
CA LYS A 271 7.22 -69.23 -64.48
C LYS A 271 6.50 -69.29 -65.84
N GLN A 272 6.16 -68.16 -66.46
CA GLN A 272 5.57 -68.13 -67.80
C GLN A 272 6.52 -68.69 -68.86
N ILE A 273 7.82 -68.41 -68.76
CA ILE A 273 8.85 -68.98 -69.65
C ILE A 273 8.97 -70.49 -69.45
N LEU A 274 8.87 -70.97 -68.21
CA LEU A 274 8.88 -72.40 -67.92
C LEU A 274 7.60 -73.10 -68.39
N GLU A 275 6.43 -72.48 -68.22
CA GLU A 275 5.15 -72.98 -68.72
C GLU A 275 5.20 -73.12 -70.25
N THR A 276 5.64 -72.09 -70.98
CA THR A 276 5.81 -72.18 -72.44
C THR A 276 6.80 -73.26 -72.86
N LYS A 277 7.91 -73.45 -72.14
CA LYS A 277 8.86 -74.55 -72.40
C LYS A 277 8.27 -75.93 -72.09
N ILE A 278 7.44 -76.05 -71.06
CA ILE A 278 6.73 -77.30 -70.75
C ILE A 278 5.75 -77.62 -71.87
N ASP A 279 4.97 -76.64 -72.32
CA ASP A 279 4.05 -76.80 -73.45
C ASP A 279 4.80 -77.21 -74.73
N GLU A 280 5.95 -76.59 -75.03
CA GLU A 280 6.82 -76.98 -76.15
C GLU A 280 7.33 -78.44 -76.01
N ILE A 281 7.73 -78.86 -74.81
CA ILE A 281 8.17 -80.23 -74.55
C ILE A 281 7.00 -81.21 -74.66
N GLU A 282 5.79 -80.85 -74.23
CA GLU A 282 4.60 -81.67 -74.39
C GLU A 282 4.26 -81.87 -75.87
N ILE A 283 4.33 -80.81 -76.68
CA ILE A 283 4.16 -80.90 -78.14
C ILE A 283 5.21 -81.84 -78.75
N GLN A 284 6.50 -81.66 -78.41
CA GLN A 284 7.57 -82.54 -78.89
C GLN A 284 7.39 -84.00 -78.44
N LYS A 285 6.84 -84.22 -77.24
CA LYS A 285 6.54 -85.55 -76.71
C LYS A 285 5.39 -86.18 -77.46
N GLU A 286 4.34 -85.44 -77.79
CA GLU A 286 3.23 -85.93 -78.63
C GLU A 286 3.70 -86.29 -80.04
N GLU A 287 4.54 -85.44 -80.66
CA GLU A 287 5.17 -85.73 -81.95
C GLU A 287 6.00 -87.02 -81.91
N LYS A 288 6.89 -87.17 -80.93
CA LYS A 288 7.65 -88.43 -80.76
C LYS A 288 6.77 -89.63 -80.43
N HIS A 289 5.67 -89.45 -79.71
CA HIS A 289 4.75 -90.54 -79.41
C HIS A 289 3.99 -90.98 -80.67
N SER A 290 3.65 -90.05 -81.56
CA SER A 290 3.13 -90.34 -82.91
C SER A 290 4.14 -91.17 -83.72
N GLU A 291 5.40 -90.73 -83.79
CA GLU A 291 6.47 -91.48 -84.47
C GLU A 291 6.65 -92.90 -83.87
N LEU A 292 6.59 -93.03 -82.55
CA LEU A 292 6.75 -94.32 -81.86
C LEU A 292 5.57 -95.27 -82.15
N ASN A 293 4.35 -94.72 -82.26
CA ASN A 293 3.16 -95.48 -82.67
C ASN A 293 3.26 -95.96 -84.13
N GLU A 294 3.84 -95.16 -85.03
CA GLU A 294 4.12 -95.59 -86.41
C GLU A 294 5.15 -96.72 -86.45
N VAL A 295 6.24 -96.60 -85.68
CA VAL A 295 7.25 -97.66 -85.55
C VAL A 295 6.66 -98.94 -84.94
N GLN A 296 5.76 -98.82 -83.95
CA GLN A 296 5.06 -99.97 -83.37
C GLN A 296 4.10 -100.66 -84.35
N LYS A 297 3.44 -99.92 -85.25
CA LYS A 297 2.62 -100.51 -86.33
C LYS A 297 3.45 -101.37 -87.29
N ILE A 298 4.70 -101.00 -87.54
CA ILE A 298 5.63 -101.75 -88.39
C ILE A 298 6.26 -102.93 -87.64
N SER A 299 6.62 -102.72 -86.37
CA SER A 299 7.29 -103.74 -85.53
C SER A 299 6.38 -104.88 -85.08
N ASN A 300 5.13 -104.60 -84.71
CA ASN A 300 4.18 -105.62 -84.23
C ASN A 300 3.91 -106.79 -85.20
N PRO A 301 3.76 -106.60 -86.52
CA PRO A 301 3.65 -107.72 -87.46
C PRO A 301 4.96 -108.50 -87.61
N LEU A 302 6.11 -107.85 -87.50
CA LEU A 302 7.43 -108.48 -87.52
C LEU A 302 7.68 -109.36 -86.29
N ILE A 303 7.30 -108.90 -85.09
CA ILE A 303 7.39 -109.69 -83.85
C ILE A 303 6.49 -110.93 -83.92
N LYS A 304 5.25 -110.78 -84.42
CA LYS A 304 4.34 -111.93 -84.65
C LYS A 304 4.90 -112.93 -85.66
N SER A 305 5.58 -112.46 -86.71
CA SER A 305 6.25 -113.33 -87.68
C SER A 305 7.42 -114.10 -87.04
N ILE A 306 8.24 -113.44 -86.22
CA ILE A 306 9.37 -114.06 -85.51
C ILE A 306 8.87 -115.12 -84.49
N GLU A 307 7.79 -114.86 -83.76
CA GLU A 307 7.20 -115.84 -82.85
C GLU A 307 6.60 -117.06 -83.58
N ALA A 308 5.98 -116.83 -84.74
CA ALA A 308 5.49 -117.92 -85.59
C ALA A 308 6.66 -118.79 -86.08
N HIS A 309 7.76 -118.18 -86.53
CA HIS A 309 8.96 -118.91 -86.93
C HIS A 309 9.63 -119.65 -85.76
N LYS A 310 9.68 -119.07 -84.56
CA LYS A 310 10.19 -119.77 -83.35
C LYS A 310 9.37 -121.01 -83.02
N LYS A 311 8.04 -120.98 -83.16
CA LYS A 311 7.18 -122.16 -82.97
C LYS A 311 7.43 -123.25 -84.02
N VAL A 312 7.73 -122.88 -85.26
CA VAL A 312 8.08 -123.84 -86.32
C VAL A 312 9.44 -124.50 -86.03
N VAL A 313 10.44 -123.73 -85.60
CA VAL A 313 11.77 -124.25 -85.24
C VAL A 313 11.70 -125.20 -84.04
N LEU A 314 10.94 -124.86 -82.98
CA LEU A 314 10.74 -125.73 -81.81
C LEU A 314 10.06 -127.06 -82.14
N ASN A 315 9.16 -127.08 -83.13
CA ASN A 315 8.52 -128.32 -83.60
C ASN A 315 9.46 -129.17 -84.47
N LEU A 316 10.35 -128.54 -85.24
CA LEU A 316 11.39 -129.23 -86.02
C LEU A 316 12.48 -129.84 -85.11
N GLU A 317 12.88 -129.14 -84.04
CA GLU A 317 13.83 -129.69 -83.05
C GLU A 317 13.27 -130.90 -82.29
N ARG A 318 11.98 -130.86 -81.92
CA ARG A 318 11.31 -132.01 -81.27
C ARG A 318 11.16 -133.23 -82.19
N SER A 319 11.01 -133.02 -83.50
CA SER A 319 10.95 -134.12 -84.48
C SER A 319 12.34 -134.68 -84.80
N PHE A 320 13.39 -133.86 -84.78
CA PHE A 320 14.78 -134.32 -84.91
C PHE A 320 15.27 -135.14 -83.70
N LEU A 321 14.89 -134.77 -82.47
CA LEU A 321 15.27 -135.53 -81.27
C LEU A 321 14.67 -136.93 -81.22
N LYS A 322 13.46 -137.13 -81.77
CA LYS A 322 12.82 -138.46 -81.84
C LYS A 322 13.44 -139.38 -82.90
N ALA A 323 14.12 -138.84 -83.91
CA ALA A 323 14.71 -139.63 -84.99
C ALA A 323 16.15 -140.09 -84.72
N LYS A 324 16.83 -139.56 -83.69
CA LYS A 324 18.29 -139.76 -83.50
C LYS A 324 18.70 -140.81 -82.46
N GLN A 325 17.77 -141.60 -81.90
CA GLN A 325 18.11 -142.69 -80.96
C GLN A 325 17.50 -144.06 -81.35
N VAL A 326 17.40 -144.31 -82.66
CA VAL A 326 17.10 -145.65 -83.24
C VAL A 326 18.33 -146.26 -83.95
N CYS A 327 19.52 -145.65 -83.90
CA CYS A 327 20.75 -146.26 -84.46
C CYS A 327 21.98 -145.98 -83.58
N PHE A 328 22.58 -147.09 -83.10
CA PHE A 328 23.79 -147.31 -82.29
C PHE A 328 23.68 -147.14 -80.77
#